data_AF-A0A7K9UWD1-F1
#
_entry.id   AF-A0A7K9UWD1-F1
#
_cell.length_a   1.000
_cell.length_b   1.000
_cell.length_c   1.000
_cell.angle_alpha   90.00
_cell.angle_beta   90.00
_cell.angle_gamma   90.00
#
_symmetry.space_group_name_H-M   'P 1'
#
loop_
_entity.id
_entity.type
_entity.pdbx_description
1 polymer ?
#
loop_
_entity_poly.entity_id
_entity_poly.type
_entity_poly.pdbx_seq_one_letter_code
_entity_poly.pdbx_strand_id
1 'polypeptide(L)'
;MVYYGQTSCEQDTERYIDVVKYVFNSYKKEVPLVINTMGWVKGEGLLLLSDMIRLLSPTHIVQMDVYDWKAMAPLTPEHVHLAPGLYTKGKRQAKCKQMDLSIAESWKSSEGEEDDESAPEYKLLYIHPEFPRAGVAGEARVHSSILRDMSILGYLGQLQPPDIGSVLPLHSLVPYQVPFNAVALRVVHTDVAPTNIMYAVNASWVGLCRIPDEIRCQTDGPVLLTQTPVCDCLGFGIVRGVEMEKKLYHVLTPVPPENLRLVNCLLLGNIAIPNCILVSQEGIEGEIPYVTSEYNYSILGSGKLKKKKHFKKREYMFQCDYT
;
A
#
# COMPACT_ATOMS: atom_id res chain seq x y z
N MET A 1 -1.43 8.00 -12.02
CA MET A 1 -0.99 7.40 -10.73
C MET A 1 -2.15 6.60 -10.17
N VAL A 2 -1.92 5.59 -9.31
CA VAL A 2 -3.01 4.86 -8.63
C VAL A 2 -2.77 4.89 -7.12
N TYR A 3 -3.83 5.13 -6.33
CA TYR A 3 -3.75 5.11 -4.87
C TYR A 3 -4.06 3.72 -4.32
N TYR A 4 -3.04 3.04 -3.79
CA TYR A 4 -3.20 1.74 -3.13
C TYR A 4 -3.71 1.86 -1.69
N GLY A 5 -3.37 2.96 -1.00
CA GLY A 5 -3.90 3.29 0.32
C GLY A 5 -3.36 2.46 1.48
N GLN A 6 -2.34 1.61 1.28
CA GLN A 6 -1.72 0.84 2.35
C GLN A 6 -0.19 0.91 2.25
N THR A 7 0.49 0.58 3.35
CA THR A 7 1.97 0.61 3.44
C THR A 7 2.63 -0.70 3.06
N SER A 8 1.83 -1.76 2.95
CA SER A 8 2.22 -3.13 2.59
C SER A 8 1.12 -3.74 1.74
N CYS A 9 1.48 -4.63 0.81
CA CYS A 9 0.52 -5.37 0.00
C CYS A 9 0.01 -6.66 0.65
N GLU A 10 0.50 -7.00 1.85
CA GLU A 10 0.17 -8.24 2.58
C GLU A 10 -1.33 -8.52 2.71
N GLN A 11 -2.13 -7.47 2.94
CA GLN A 11 -3.54 -7.63 3.24
C GLN A 11 -4.41 -7.81 1.99
N ASP A 12 -3.89 -7.43 0.81
CA ASP A 12 -4.66 -7.44 -0.44
C ASP A 12 -3.71 -7.51 -1.65
N THR A 13 -3.11 -8.68 -1.85
CA THR A 13 -2.16 -8.95 -2.93
C THR A 13 -2.83 -9.02 -4.30
N GLU A 14 -4.12 -9.38 -4.37
CA GLU A 14 -4.89 -9.41 -5.62
C GLU A 14 -5.04 -7.99 -6.17
N ARG A 15 -5.51 -7.06 -5.32
CA ARG A 15 -5.60 -5.65 -5.69
C ARG A 15 -4.24 -5.07 -6.03
N TYR A 16 -3.18 -5.47 -5.33
CA TYR A 16 -1.84 -4.99 -5.66
C TYR A 16 -1.44 -5.38 -7.08
N ILE A 17 -1.70 -6.61 -7.51
CA ILE A 17 -1.49 -7.04 -8.90
C ILE A 17 -2.35 -6.22 -9.86
N ASP A 18 -3.63 -5.99 -9.55
CA ASP A 18 -4.51 -5.23 -10.43
C ASP A 18 -4.05 -3.77 -10.59
N VAL A 19 -3.54 -3.16 -9.52
CA VAL A 19 -2.90 -1.84 -9.58
C VAL A 19 -1.64 -1.88 -10.44
N VAL A 20 -0.79 -2.91 -10.31
CA VAL A 20 0.41 -3.08 -11.14
C VAL A 20 0.03 -3.21 -12.62
N LYS A 21 -0.94 -4.06 -12.96
CA LYS A 21 -1.47 -4.21 -14.32
C LYS A 21 -1.96 -2.87 -14.87
N TYR A 22 -2.75 -2.15 -14.10
CA TYR A 22 -3.31 -0.86 -14.52
C TYR A 22 -2.22 0.17 -14.84
N VAL A 23 -1.23 0.32 -13.95
CA VAL A 23 -0.12 1.26 -14.16
C VAL A 23 0.75 0.81 -15.33
N PHE A 24 1.05 -0.48 -15.43
CA PHE A 24 1.88 -1.03 -16.50
C PHE A 24 1.21 -0.91 -17.88
N ASN A 25 -0.11 -1.05 -17.98
CA ASN A 25 -0.84 -0.86 -19.23
C ASN A 25 -0.75 0.58 -19.77
N SER A 26 -0.40 1.55 -18.94
CA SER A 26 -0.17 2.94 -19.37
C SER A 26 1.22 3.16 -20.00
N TYR A 27 2.13 2.19 -19.88
CA TYR A 27 3.49 2.29 -20.39
C TYR A 27 3.56 2.00 -21.89
N LYS A 28 3.92 3.02 -22.68
CA LYS A 28 3.93 2.99 -24.16
C LYS A 28 5.15 2.31 -24.80
N LYS A 29 6.09 1.78 -24.02
CA LYS A 29 7.35 1.15 -24.50
C LYS A 29 8.27 2.05 -25.35
N GLU A 30 8.09 3.36 -25.32
CA GLU A 30 8.92 4.34 -26.07
C GLU A 30 10.19 4.75 -25.32
N VAL A 31 10.24 4.55 -24.00
CA VAL A 31 11.35 4.94 -23.12
C VAL A 31 11.69 3.79 -22.18
N PRO A 32 12.95 3.58 -21.75
CA PRO A 32 13.27 2.53 -20.79
C PRO A 32 12.47 2.64 -19.48
N LEU A 33 11.98 1.51 -18.98
CA LEU A 33 11.25 1.42 -17.71
C LEU A 33 12.08 0.68 -16.66
N VAL A 34 12.24 1.32 -15.50
CA VAL A 34 12.84 0.70 -14.30
C VAL A 34 11.75 0.48 -13.26
N ILE A 35 11.59 -0.75 -12.81
CA ILE A 35 10.56 -1.14 -11.82
C ILE A 35 11.26 -1.50 -10.51
N ASN A 36 10.96 -0.76 -9.44
CA ASN A 36 11.33 -1.12 -8.08
C ASN A 36 10.18 -1.89 -7.42
N THR A 37 10.47 -3.03 -6.79
CA THR A 37 9.45 -3.94 -6.22
C THR A 37 9.22 -3.69 -4.72
N MET A 38 8.25 -4.39 -4.13
CA MET A 38 7.79 -4.20 -2.74
C MET A 38 8.81 -4.64 -1.65
N GLY A 39 9.94 -5.23 -2.02
CA GLY A 39 10.98 -5.69 -1.08
C GLY A 39 10.65 -6.97 -0.32
N TRP A 40 9.54 -7.64 -0.67
CA TRP A 40 9.16 -8.92 -0.07
C TRP A 40 9.85 -10.08 -0.81
N VAL A 41 10.75 -10.76 -0.13
CA VAL A 41 11.66 -11.76 -0.73
C VAL A 41 11.49 -13.16 -0.15
N LYS A 42 10.47 -13.39 0.69
CA LYS A 42 10.21 -14.67 1.37
C LYS A 42 8.70 -14.98 1.38
N GLY A 43 8.37 -16.26 1.56
CA GLY A 43 6.99 -16.74 1.68
C GLY A 43 6.12 -16.29 0.50
N GLU A 44 4.88 -15.88 0.79
CA GLU A 44 3.92 -15.38 -0.21
C GLU A 44 4.45 -14.18 -1.00
N GLY A 45 5.33 -13.37 -0.41
CA GLY A 45 5.97 -12.26 -1.10
C GLY A 45 6.87 -12.68 -2.25
N LEU A 46 7.62 -13.77 -2.08
CA LEU A 46 8.46 -14.32 -3.15
C LEU A 46 7.60 -14.96 -4.26
N LEU A 47 6.48 -15.58 -3.88
CA LEU A 47 5.51 -16.14 -4.82
C LEU A 47 4.86 -15.02 -5.66
N LEU A 48 4.46 -13.92 -5.01
CA LEU A 48 3.94 -12.72 -5.66
C LEU A 48 4.99 -12.07 -6.57
N LEU A 49 6.25 -11.99 -6.13
CA LEU A 49 7.34 -11.47 -6.96
C LEU A 49 7.53 -12.31 -8.23
N SER A 50 7.41 -13.63 -8.13
CA SER A 50 7.48 -14.53 -9.27
C SER A 50 6.33 -14.29 -10.26
N ASP A 51 5.10 -14.09 -9.76
CA ASP A 51 3.96 -13.70 -10.61
C ASP A 51 4.18 -12.35 -11.30
N MET A 52 4.71 -11.37 -10.57
CA MET A 52 5.02 -10.06 -11.14
C MET A 52 6.07 -10.14 -12.25
N ILE A 53 7.10 -10.97 -12.10
CA ILE A 53 8.12 -11.16 -13.15
C ILE A 53 7.49 -11.75 -14.40
N ARG A 54 6.63 -12.77 -14.26
CA ARG A 54 5.91 -13.35 -15.41
C ARG A 54 4.99 -12.32 -16.06
N LEU A 55 4.19 -11.62 -15.25
CA LEU A 55 3.25 -10.59 -15.70
C LEU A 55 3.93 -9.44 -16.45
N LEU A 56 5.05 -8.95 -15.93
CA LEU A 56 5.73 -7.77 -16.46
C LEU A 56 6.72 -8.11 -17.58
N SER A 57 7.12 -9.38 -17.68
CA SER A 57 8.07 -9.89 -18.68
C SER A 57 9.28 -8.94 -18.87
N PRO A 58 10.04 -8.65 -17.80
CA PRO A 58 11.16 -7.70 -17.86
C PRO A 58 12.27 -8.25 -18.74
N THR A 59 13.06 -7.38 -19.39
CA THR A 59 14.25 -7.79 -20.16
C THR A 59 15.46 -8.08 -19.26
N HIS A 60 15.49 -7.44 -18.08
CA HIS A 60 16.57 -7.57 -17.10
C HIS A 60 15.98 -7.64 -15.70
N ILE A 61 16.55 -8.48 -14.86
CA ILE A 61 16.29 -8.50 -13.41
C ILE A 61 17.57 -8.13 -12.70
N VAL A 62 17.49 -7.11 -11.84
CA VAL A 62 18.57 -6.72 -10.95
C VAL A 62 18.23 -7.21 -9.55
N GLN A 63 18.92 -8.25 -9.10
CA GLN A 63 18.76 -8.79 -7.76
C GLN A 63 19.89 -8.24 -6.87
N MET A 64 19.51 -7.51 -5.83
CA MET A 64 20.43 -6.90 -4.88
C MET A 64 20.42 -7.68 -3.56
N ASP A 65 21.60 -8.05 -3.06
CA ASP A 65 21.71 -8.71 -1.75
C ASP A 65 22.95 -8.24 -0.99
N VAL A 66 22.87 -8.23 0.34
CA VAL A 66 24.00 -7.81 1.18
C VAL A 66 25.04 -8.93 1.23
N TYR A 67 26.33 -8.57 1.25
CA TYR A 67 27.42 -9.55 1.37
C TYR A 67 27.19 -10.46 2.59
N ASP A 68 27.35 -11.79 2.42
CA ASP A 68 27.07 -12.85 3.40
C ASP A 68 25.61 -13.04 3.86
N TRP A 69 24.65 -12.30 3.30
CA TRP A 69 23.23 -12.58 3.49
C TRP A 69 22.64 -13.02 2.16
N LYS A 70 22.15 -14.25 2.08
CA LYS A 70 21.36 -14.73 0.92
C LYS A 70 19.90 -14.75 1.31
N ALA A 71 19.20 -13.66 1.04
CA ALA A 71 17.79 -13.53 1.43
C ALA A 71 16.90 -14.53 0.68
N MET A 72 17.25 -14.82 -0.58
CA MET A 72 16.51 -15.67 -1.51
C MET A 72 17.43 -16.25 -2.58
N ALA A 73 16.98 -17.32 -3.25
CA ALA A 73 17.70 -17.90 -4.39
C ALA A 73 17.79 -16.90 -5.56
N PRO A 74 18.78 -17.04 -6.46
CA PRO A 74 18.82 -16.27 -7.69
C PRO A 74 17.54 -16.46 -8.53
N LEU A 75 16.92 -15.36 -8.94
CA LEU A 75 15.78 -15.35 -9.85
C LEU A 75 16.26 -15.62 -11.28
N THR A 76 16.72 -16.84 -11.56
CA THR A 76 17.06 -17.23 -12.93
C THR A 76 15.79 -17.44 -13.75
N PRO A 77 15.83 -17.27 -15.08
CA PRO A 77 14.75 -17.64 -15.99
C PRO A 77 14.12 -19.00 -15.68
N GLU A 78 14.96 -20.02 -15.52
CA GLU A 78 14.54 -21.39 -15.19
C GLU A 78 13.86 -21.47 -13.83
N HIS A 79 14.42 -20.80 -12.82
CA HIS A 79 13.83 -20.80 -11.48
C HIS A 79 12.45 -20.16 -11.48
N VAL A 80 12.29 -18.99 -12.09
CA VAL A 80 10.99 -18.31 -12.18
C VAL A 80 10.01 -19.08 -13.06
N HIS A 81 10.46 -19.82 -14.07
CA HIS A 81 9.57 -20.64 -14.87
C HIS A 81 9.01 -21.86 -14.11
N LEU A 82 9.85 -22.51 -13.30
CA LEU A 82 9.53 -23.76 -12.60
C LEU A 82 8.89 -23.53 -11.23
N ALA A 83 9.26 -22.45 -10.53
CA ALA A 83 8.75 -22.17 -9.19
C ALA A 83 7.25 -21.86 -9.23
N PRO A 84 6.47 -22.21 -8.19
CA PRO A 84 5.09 -21.72 -8.09
C PRO A 84 5.07 -20.19 -7.88
N GLY A 85 4.04 -19.55 -8.40
CA GLY A 85 3.64 -18.20 -8.02
C GLY A 85 2.56 -18.22 -6.92
N LEU A 86 2.08 -17.04 -6.54
CA LEU A 86 0.97 -16.91 -5.59
C LEU A 86 -0.35 -17.23 -6.27
N TYR A 87 -0.50 -16.78 -7.53
CA TYR A 87 -1.68 -16.97 -8.37
C TYR A 87 -1.42 -17.81 -9.62
N THR A 88 -0.16 -17.99 -10.01
CA THR A 88 0.19 -18.82 -11.18
C THR A 88 0.92 -20.10 -10.78
N LYS A 89 0.73 -21.15 -11.58
CA LYS A 89 1.39 -22.45 -11.34
C LYS A 89 2.75 -22.46 -12.04
N GLY A 90 3.77 -22.99 -11.36
CA GLY A 90 5.06 -23.29 -11.99
C GLY A 90 4.96 -24.50 -12.91
N LYS A 91 5.74 -24.55 -14.00
CA LYS A 91 5.76 -25.73 -14.89
C LYS A 91 6.53 -26.87 -14.20
N ARG A 92 5.92 -28.07 -14.12
CA ARG A 92 6.63 -29.28 -13.66
C ARG A 92 7.51 -29.79 -14.81
N GLN A 93 8.78 -30.06 -14.56
CA GLN A 93 9.56 -30.91 -15.47
C GLN A 93 8.91 -32.29 -15.52
N ALA A 94 8.45 -32.70 -16.71
CA ALA A 94 8.04 -34.08 -16.95
C ALA A 94 9.28 -35.00 -16.87
N LYS A 95 9.53 -35.61 -15.70
CA LYS A 95 10.43 -36.77 -15.60
C LYS A 95 9.63 -38.03 -15.27
N CYS A 96 9.54 -38.86 -16.30
CA CYS A 96 9.41 -40.33 -16.37
C CYS A 96 8.37 -41.05 -15.48
N LYS A 97 7.46 -41.73 -16.18
CA LYS A 97 6.56 -42.78 -15.66
C LYS A 97 7.31 -43.78 -14.77
N GLN A 98 6.76 -44.02 -13.57
CA GLN A 98 6.61 -45.39 -13.07
C GLN A 98 5.32 -45.47 -12.22
N MET A 99 4.34 -46.13 -12.86
CA MET A 99 3.25 -46.95 -12.32
C MET A 99 2.93 -46.85 -10.82
N ASP A 100 1.74 -46.38 -10.48
CA ASP A 100 0.76 -47.24 -9.80
C ASP A 100 -0.67 -46.72 -9.96
N LEU A 101 -1.55 -47.67 -10.28
CA LEU A 101 -2.99 -47.50 -10.47
C LEU A 101 -3.69 -47.34 -9.12
N SER A 102 -4.49 -46.29 -8.94
CA SER A 102 -5.91 -46.41 -8.54
C SER A 102 -6.60 -45.06 -8.31
N ILE A 103 -7.68 -44.86 -9.09
CA ILE A 103 -9.01 -44.34 -8.69
C ILE A 103 -9.05 -43.02 -7.90
N ALA A 104 -9.39 -41.92 -8.60
CA ALA A 104 -10.49 -41.03 -8.20
C ALA A 104 -10.84 -40.07 -9.34
N GLU A 105 -12.11 -40.09 -9.72
CA GLU A 105 -12.68 -39.35 -10.84
C GLU A 105 -12.80 -37.83 -10.57
N SER A 106 -12.65 -37.10 -11.68
CA SER A 106 -13.42 -35.91 -12.05
C SER A 106 -13.12 -34.59 -11.36
N TRP A 107 -12.33 -33.74 -12.05
CA TRP A 107 -12.64 -32.32 -12.28
C TRP A 107 -12.18 -31.95 -13.70
N LYS A 108 -13.13 -31.82 -14.63
CA LYS A 108 -12.88 -31.32 -15.99
C LYS A 108 -12.59 -29.82 -15.93
N SER A 109 -11.35 -29.44 -16.19
CA SER A 109 -11.00 -28.06 -16.56
C SER A 109 -11.36 -27.88 -18.04
N SER A 110 -12.09 -26.81 -18.34
CA SER A 110 -12.37 -26.42 -19.73
C SER A 110 -11.07 -26.12 -20.46
N GLU A 111 -10.96 -26.67 -21.66
CA GLU A 111 -9.90 -26.47 -22.63
C GLU A 111 -9.76 -24.97 -22.94
N GLY A 112 -8.55 -24.45 -22.71
CA GLY A 112 -8.09 -23.13 -23.13
C GLY A 112 -6.64 -23.29 -23.54
N GLU A 113 -6.43 -23.21 -24.85
CA GLU A 113 -5.19 -22.91 -25.59
C GLU A 113 -3.85 -23.20 -24.88
N GLU A 114 -3.16 -24.23 -25.35
CA GLU A 114 -1.75 -24.48 -25.06
C GLU A 114 -0.90 -23.33 -25.64
N ASP A 115 -0.73 -22.26 -24.87
CA ASP A 115 0.28 -21.25 -25.17
C ASP A 115 1.67 -21.88 -24.99
N ASP A 116 2.38 -22.02 -26.11
CA ASP A 116 3.79 -22.37 -26.23
C ASP A 116 4.68 -21.24 -25.67
N GLU A 117 4.53 -20.94 -24.38
CA GLU A 117 5.37 -19.97 -23.69
C GLU A 117 6.66 -20.64 -23.25
N SER A 118 7.69 -20.45 -24.10
CA SER A 118 9.10 -20.64 -23.76
C SER A 118 9.48 -19.98 -22.43
N ALA A 119 10.57 -20.45 -21.80
CA ALA A 119 11.04 -19.89 -20.54
C ALA A 119 11.24 -18.35 -20.65
N PRO A 120 10.91 -17.57 -19.61
CA PRO A 120 11.01 -16.11 -19.67
C PRO A 120 12.45 -15.69 -19.96
N GLU A 121 12.69 -15.10 -21.13
CA GLU A 121 14.02 -14.72 -21.59
C GLU A 121 14.42 -13.35 -21.01
N TYR A 122 15.12 -13.35 -19.88
CA TYR A 122 15.67 -12.13 -19.30
C TYR A 122 17.09 -12.35 -18.76
N LYS A 123 17.86 -11.27 -18.69
CA LYS A 123 19.20 -11.30 -18.10
C LYS A 123 19.15 -11.03 -16.60
N LEU A 124 19.61 -11.98 -15.80
CA LEU A 124 19.81 -11.77 -14.37
C LEU A 124 21.14 -11.06 -14.11
N LEU A 125 21.07 -9.94 -13.39
CA LEU A 125 22.21 -9.20 -12.86
C LEU A 125 22.17 -9.31 -11.33
N TYR A 126 23.21 -9.88 -10.76
CA TYR A 126 23.35 -9.99 -9.31
C TYR A 126 24.30 -8.91 -8.81
N ILE A 127 23.86 -8.09 -7.85
CA ILE A 127 24.60 -6.93 -7.36
C ILE A 127 24.73 -7.04 -5.83
N HIS A 128 25.96 -6.82 -5.36
CA HIS A 128 26.24 -6.59 -3.95
C HIS A 128 26.45 -5.10 -3.71
N PRO A 129 25.44 -4.37 -3.21
CA PRO A 129 25.58 -2.95 -2.96
C PRO A 129 26.53 -2.70 -1.78
N GLU A 130 27.62 -1.99 -2.05
CA GLU A 130 28.47 -1.40 -1.03
C GLU A 130 28.20 0.10 -0.95
N PHE A 131 27.57 0.53 0.14
CA PHE A 131 27.30 1.95 0.39
C PHE A 131 28.02 2.38 1.68
N PRO A 132 29.25 2.91 1.59
CA PRO A 132 30.09 3.25 2.75
C PRO A 132 29.46 4.21 3.78
N ARG A 133 28.31 4.83 3.45
CA ARG A 133 27.60 5.78 4.30
C ARG A 133 26.11 5.46 4.50
N ALA A 134 25.59 4.36 3.96
CA ALA A 134 24.18 3.99 4.11
C ALA A 134 23.82 3.47 5.52
N GLY A 135 24.83 3.26 6.38
CA GLY A 135 24.66 2.63 7.69
C GLY A 135 24.70 1.11 7.59
N VAL A 136 24.61 0.44 8.75
CA VAL A 136 24.59 -1.03 8.83
C VAL A 136 23.14 -1.51 8.66
N ALA A 137 22.95 -2.59 7.91
CA ALA A 137 21.62 -3.21 7.78
C ALA A 137 21.09 -3.60 9.18
N GLY A 138 19.87 -3.15 9.51
CA GLY A 138 19.27 -3.32 10.85
C GLY A 138 19.50 -2.15 11.81
N GLU A 139 20.44 -1.26 11.50
CA GLU A 139 20.70 0.00 12.23
C GLU A 139 20.19 1.21 11.41
N ALA A 140 18.94 1.14 10.96
CA ALA A 140 18.34 2.23 10.20
C ALA A 140 18.37 3.52 11.04
N ARG A 141 19.12 4.53 10.60
CA ARG A 141 19.17 5.85 11.26
C ARG A 141 17.82 6.56 11.26
N VAL A 142 16.96 6.23 10.29
CA VAL A 142 15.63 6.80 10.11
C VAL A 142 14.65 5.67 9.74
N HIS A 143 13.58 5.52 10.51
CA HIS A 143 12.53 4.54 10.22
C HIS A 143 11.71 4.94 8.99
N SER A 144 11.23 3.96 8.20
CA SER A 144 10.42 4.21 7.00
C SER A 144 9.16 5.04 7.26
N SER A 145 8.62 4.98 8.49
CA SER A 145 7.51 5.85 8.91
C SER A 145 7.89 7.33 8.90
N ILE A 146 9.09 7.68 9.35
CA ILE A 146 9.58 9.07 9.37
C ILE A 146 9.78 9.59 7.94
N LEU A 147 10.35 8.78 7.06
CA LEU A 147 10.52 9.17 5.65
C LEU A 147 9.17 9.38 4.95
N ARG A 148 8.17 8.56 5.29
CA ARG A 148 6.80 8.75 4.81
C ARG A 148 6.21 10.04 5.34
N ASP A 149 6.35 10.32 6.63
CA ASP A 149 5.85 11.56 7.23
C ASP A 149 6.50 12.78 6.56
N MET A 150 7.82 12.75 6.36
CA MET A 150 8.56 13.78 5.63
C MET A 150 8.06 13.94 4.19
N SER A 151 7.71 12.86 3.51
CA SER A 151 7.16 12.89 2.15
C SER A 151 5.77 13.54 2.12
N ILE A 152 4.90 13.22 3.09
CA ILE A 152 3.58 13.83 3.24
C ILE A 152 3.70 15.33 3.55
N LEU A 153 4.59 15.70 4.49
CA LEU A 153 4.85 17.10 4.83
C LEU A 153 5.42 17.87 3.64
N GLY A 154 6.36 17.28 2.89
CA GLY A 154 6.91 17.88 1.67
C GLY A 154 5.85 18.10 0.59
N TYR A 155 4.92 17.16 0.43
CA TYR A 155 3.77 17.31 -0.46
C TYR A 155 2.83 18.45 -0.01
N LEU A 156 2.46 18.48 1.28
CA LEU A 156 1.61 19.53 1.84
C LEU A 156 2.31 20.90 1.89
N GLY A 157 3.64 20.93 1.91
CA GLY A 157 4.44 22.16 1.79
C GLY A 157 4.18 22.93 0.50
N GLN A 158 3.65 22.28 -0.54
CA GLN A 158 3.23 22.95 -1.78
C GLN A 158 2.00 23.86 -1.59
N LEU A 159 1.27 23.73 -0.47
CA LEU A 159 0.22 24.68 -0.08
C LEU A 159 0.78 26.02 0.41
N GLN A 160 2.08 26.07 0.71
CA GLN A 160 2.72 27.29 1.19
C GLN A 160 2.88 28.28 0.04
N PRO A 161 2.62 29.57 0.26
CA PRO A 161 2.88 30.59 -0.74
C PRO A 161 4.39 30.67 -1.03
N PRO A 162 4.78 30.84 -2.30
CA PRO A 162 6.20 30.85 -2.70
C PRO A 162 6.99 32.04 -2.12
N ASP A 163 6.30 33.11 -1.71
CA ASP A 163 6.90 34.42 -1.42
C ASP A 163 6.93 34.81 0.07
N ILE A 164 6.75 33.87 1.02
CA ILE A 164 6.73 34.19 2.46
C ILE A 164 7.91 33.55 3.20
N GLY A 165 8.62 34.36 4.01
CA GLY A 165 9.74 33.90 4.85
C GLY A 165 9.35 33.04 6.05
N SER A 166 8.05 32.80 6.27
CA SER A 166 7.48 32.01 7.36
C SER A 166 6.46 31.01 6.83
N VAL A 167 6.49 29.80 7.39
CA VAL A 167 5.56 28.71 7.07
C VAL A 167 4.22 29.00 7.75
N LEU A 168 3.13 29.02 6.98
CA LEU A 168 1.78 29.14 7.51
C LEU A 168 1.31 27.81 8.12
N PRO A 169 0.72 27.82 9.33
CA PRO A 169 0.06 26.64 9.89
C PRO A 169 -1.05 26.15 8.95
N LEU A 170 -1.20 24.82 8.80
CA LEU A 170 -2.23 24.24 7.92
C LEU A 170 -3.65 24.68 8.30
N HIS A 171 -3.90 24.94 9.59
CA HIS A 171 -5.20 25.44 10.02
C HIS A 171 -5.47 26.91 9.62
N SER A 172 -4.46 27.67 9.19
CA SER A 172 -4.69 29.03 8.66
C SER A 172 -5.10 29.03 7.17
N LEU A 173 -4.90 27.91 6.47
CA LEU A 173 -5.19 27.79 5.04
C LEU A 173 -6.69 27.61 4.78
N VAL A 174 -7.19 28.10 3.65
CA VAL A 174 -8.61 27.96 3.27
C VAL A 174 -8.82 26.59 2.59
N PRO A 175 -9.70 25.71 3.11
CA PRO A 175 -10.00 24.45 2.47
C PRO A 175 -10.99 24.60 1.30
N TYR A 176 -10.95 23.65 0.37
CA TYR A 176 -12.00 23.47 -0.63
C TYR A 176 -13.24 22.86 0.02
N GLN A 177 -14.40 23.39 -0.34
CA GLN A 177 -15.70 22.84 0.04
C GLN A 177 -16.18 21.88 -1.04
N VAL A 178 -16.43 20.63 -0.68
CA VAL A 178 -16.87 19.57 -1.60
C VAL A 178 -18.19 18.98 -1.10
N PRO A 179 -19.29 19.11 -1.85
CA PRO A 179 -20.57 18.48 -1.50
C PRO A 179 -20.46 16.96 -1.36
N PHE A 180 -21.19 16.38 -0.42
CA PHE A 180 -21.19 14.94 -0.17
C PHE A 180 -21.56 14.10 -1.40
N ASN A 181 -22.50 14.59 -2.21
CA ASN A 181 -22.97 13.92 -3.41
C ASN A 181 -22.09 14.15 -4.65
N ALA A 182 -21.11 15.07 -4.57
CA ALA A 182 -20.22 15.37 -5.69
C ALA A 182 -19.10 14.32 -5.85
N VAL A 183 -18.82 13.56 -4.79
CA VAL A 183 -17.75 12.55 -4.77
C VAL A 183 -18.21 11.25 -4.15
N ALA A 184 -17.75 10.13 -4.71
CA ALA A 184 -17.87 8.82 -4.09
C ALA A 184 -16.78 8.58 -3.06
N LEU A 185 -17.11 7.87 -2.00
CA LEU A 185 -16.24 7.61 -0.86
C LEU A 185 -16.06 6.11 -0.65
N ARG A 186 -14.81 5.69 -0.42
CA ARG A 186 -14.49 4.31 -0.05
C ARG A 186 -13.35 4.25 0.95
N VAL A 187 -13.52 3.49 2.01
CA VAL A 187 -12.41 3.06 2.88
C VAL A 187 -11.82 1.79 2.28
N VAL A 188 -10.54 1.84 1.89
CA VAL A 188 -9.91 0.78 1.08
C VAL A 188 -9.21 -0.29 1.90
N HIS A 189 -8.88 0.00 3.16
CA HIS A 189 -8.04 -0.86 3.99
C HIS A 189 -8.82 -1.68 5.03
N THR A 190 -10.10 -1.38 5.22
CA THR A 190 -10.96 -2.08 6.18
C THR A 190 -12.43 -1.77 5.88
N ASP A 191 -13.32 -2.65 6.32
CA ASP A 191 -14.75 -2.42 6.27
C ASP A 191 -15.18 -1.49 7.41
N VAL A 192 -15.93 -0.44 7.05
CA VAL A 192 -16.48 0.52 7.99
C VAL A 192 -17.98 0.59 7.80
N ALA A 193 -18.72 0.43 8.90
CA ALA A 193 -20.17 0.57 8.87
C ALA A 193 -20.56 1.96 8.30
N PRO A 194 -21.58 2.07 7.43
CA PRO A 194 -21.98 3.34 6.83
C PRO A 194 -22.26 4.45 7.85
N THR A 195 -22.76 4.09 9.03
CA THR A 195 -23.02 5.03 10.14
C THR A 195 -21.76 5.68 10.71
N ASN A 196 -20.60 5.04 10.53
CA ASN A 196 -19.33 5.46 11.14
C ASN A 196 -18.35 6.07 10.13
N ILE A 197 -18.68 6.03 8.83
CA ILE A 197 -17.74 6.38 7.78
C ILE A 197 -17.30 7.85 7.83
N MET A 198 -18.19 8.76 8.27
CA MET A 198 -17.86 10.17 8.42
C MET A 198 -16.86 10.42 9.54
N TYR A 199 -16.88 9.63 10.61
CA TYR A 199 -15.87 9.70 11.66
C TYR A 199 -14.51 9.19 11.16
N ALA A 200 -14.50 8.15 10.32
CA ALA A 200 -13.28 7.61 9.74
C ALA A 200 -12.64 8.61 8.75
N VAL A 201 -13.46 9.35 8.00
CA VAL A 201 -12.99 10.35 7.04
C VAL A 201 -12.48 11.63 7.70
N ASN A 202 -13.03 12.03 8.84
CA ASN A 202 -12.58 13.27 9.47
C ASN A 202 -11.12 13.17 9.94
N ALA A 203 -10.34 14.23 9.70
CA ALA A 203 -8.89 14.29 9.96
C ALA A 203 -8.07 13.17 9.26
N SER A 204 -8.49 12.75 8.07
CA SER A 204 -7.85 11.64 7.35
C SER A 204 -7.09 12.08 6.09
N TRP A 205 -6.12 11.25 5.69
CA TRP A 205 -5.41 11.36 4.42
C TRP A 205 -6.14 10.57 3.33
N VAL A 206 -6.48 11.24 2.23
CA VAL A 206 -7.27 10.66 1.15
C VAL A 206 -6.56 10.78 -0.20
N GLY A 207 -6.73 9.75 -1.03
CA GLY A 207 -6.46 9.83 -2.47
C GLY A 207 -7.60 10.54 -3.19
N LEU A 208 -7.26 11.54 -4.00
CA LEU A 208 -8.18 12.30 -4.83
C LEU A 208 -8.22 11.66 -6.22
N CYS A 209 -9.26 10.87 -6.47
CA CYS A 209 -9.34 9.96 -7.60
C CYS A 209 -10.43 10.33 -8.60
N ARG A 210 -10.24 9.88 -9.83
CA ARG A 210 -11.20 9.96 -10.92
C ARG A 210 -11.60 8.56 -11.35
N ILE A 211 -12.85 8.20 -11.11
CA ILE A 211 -13.49 7.01 -11.67
C ILE A 211 -14.10 7.39 -13.03
N PRO A 212 -13.91 6.58 -14.08
CA PRO A 212 -14.49 6.85 -15.40
C PRO A 212 -16.02 6.92 -15.40
N ASP A 213 -16.65 6.10 -14.56
CA ASP A 213 -18.11 5.99 -14.49
C ASP A 213 -18.75 7.22 -13.82
N GLU A 214 -19.91 7.63 -14.36
CA GLU A 214 -20.72 8.67 -13.73
C GLU A 214 -21.22 8.19 -12.37
N ILE A 215 -20.80 8.89 -11.33
CA ILE A 215 -21.36 8.72 -10.00
C ILE A 215 -22.73 9.42 -9.99
N ARG A 216 -23.77 8.63 -10.21
CA ARG A 216 -25.15 9.12 -10.15
C ARG A 216 -25.64 9.04 -8.72
N CYS A 217 -25.72 10.19 -8.06
CA CYS A 217 -26.40 10.30 -6.77
C CYS A 217 -27.71 11.06 -6.92
N GLN A 218 -28.81 10.44 -6.51
CA GLN A 218 -30.12 11.09 -6.44
C GLN A 218 -30.38 11.70 -5.05
N THR A 219 -29.53 11.40 -4.08
CA THR A 219 -29.65 11.90 -2.72
C THR A 219 -28.60 12.97 -2.45
N ASP A 220 -28.90 13.83 -1.49
CA ASP A 220 -27.98 14.87 -1.03
C ASP A 220 -26.93 14.31 -0.03
N GLY A 221 -26.85 12.98 0.10
CA GLY A 221 -26.00 12.28 1.05
C GLY A 221 -24.67 11.81 0.45
N PRO A 222 -23.80 11.19 1.26
CA PRO A 222 -22.54 10.64 0.78
C PRO A 222 -22.78 9.47 -0.17
N VAL A 223 -22.05 9.45 -1.28
CA VAL A 223 -22.03 8.29 -2.16
C VAL A 223 -20.99 7.30 -1.64
N LEU A 224 -21.41 6.10 -1.25
CA LEU A 224 -20.50 5.07 -0.75
C LEU A 224 -20.31 3.97 -1.78
N LEU A 225 -19.05 3.67 -2.12
CA LEU A 225 -18.75 2.55 -3.02
C LEU A 225 -18.75 1.23 -2.25
N THR A 226 -19.31 0.20 -2.88
CA THR A 226 -19.34 -1.18 -2.35
C THR A 226 -18.06 -1.95 -2.67
N GLN A 227 -17.34 -1.56 -3.73
CA GLN A 227 -16.08 -2.15 -4.14
C GLN A 227 -15.02 -1.07 -4.29
N THR A 228 -13.75 -1.46 -4.14
CA THR A 228 -12.64 -0.51 -4.28
C THR A 228 -12.22 -0.41 -5.75
N PRO A 229 -12.40 0.73 -6.42
CA PRO A 229 -12.04 0.88 -7.82
C PRO A 229 -10.52 0.88 -8.03
N VAL A 230 -10.08 0.47 -9.22
CA VAL A 230 -8.71 0.75 -9.72
C VAL A 230 -8.84 1.90 -10.71
N CYS A 231 -8.34 3.07 -10.32
CA CYS A 231 -8.60 4.31 -11.05
C CYS A 231 -7.46 5.32 -10.88
N ASP A 232 -7.50 6.36 -11.70
CA ASP A 232 -6.52 7.44 -11.68
C ASP A 232 -6.63 8.25 -10.38
N CYS A 233 -5.50 8.37 -9.69
CA CYS A 233 -5.30 9.28 -8.58
C CYS A 233 -4.60 10.54 -9.09
N LEU A 234 -5.27 11.69 -8.95
CA LEU A 234 -4.80 13.00 -9.40
C LEU A 234 -3.96 13.72 -8.34
N GLY A 235 -4.00 13.22 -7.11
CA GLY A 235 -3.19 13.69 -6.00
C GLY A 235 -3.78 13.28 -4.66
N PHE A 236 -3.35 13.95 -3.61
CA PHE A 236 -3.76 13.65 -2.25
C PHE A 236 -4.26 14.89 -1.52
N GLY A 237 -5.03 14.67 -0.45
CA GLY A 237 -5.50 15.74 0.41
C GLY A 237 -5.75 15.28 1.83
N ILE A 238 -5.93 16.27 2.72
CA ILE A 238 -6.41 16.06 4.08
C ILE A 238 -7.88 16.49 4.14
N VAL A 239 -8.76 15.60 4.60
CA VAL A 239 -10.10 16.00 4.98
C VAL A 239 -10.02 16.65 6.36
N ARG A 240 -9.98 17.98 6.34
CA ARG A 240 -9.81 18.83 7.52
C ARG A 240 -11.04 18.80 8.43
N GLY A 241 -12.22 18.67 7.82
CA GLY A 241 -13.49 18.72 8.52
C GLY A 241 -14.60 18.09 7.69
N VAL A 242 -15.59 17.56 8.38
CA VAL A 242 -16.84 17.05 7.79
C VAL A 242 -18.01 17.79 8.41
N GLU A 243 -18.72 18.59 7.62
CA GLU A 243 -19.85 19.40 8.08
C GLU A 243 -21.16 18.70 7.70
N MET A 244 -21.79 18.05 8.67
CA MET A 244 -22.97 17.20 8.44
C MET A 244 -24.23 18.01 8.08
N GLU A 245 -24.41 19.20 8.65
CA GLU A 245 -25.59 20.04 8.41
C GLU A 245 -25.65 20.55 6.97
N LYS A 246 -24.54 21.09 6.47
CA LYS A 246 -24.40 21.57 5.08
C LYS A 246 -24.00 20.49 4.09
N LYS A 247 -23.66 19.30 4.59
CA LYS A 247 -23.22 18.13 3.80
C LYS A 247 -22.00 18.44 2.93
N LEU A 248 -20.97 19.00 3.58
CA LEU A 248 -19.72 19.41 2.95
C LEU A 248 -18.52 18.70 3.56
N TYR A 249 -17.61 18.24 2.71
CA TYR A 249 -16.23 17.95 3.09
C TYR A 249 -15.39 19.23 2.95
N HIS A 250 -14.53 19.48 3.93
CA HIS A 250 -13.53 20.54 3.89
C HIS A 250 -12.16 19.90 3.61
N VAL A 251 -11.63 20.08 2.41
CA VAL A 251 -10.43 19.38 1.94
C VAL A 251 -9.27 20.36 1.70
N LEU A 252 -8.12 20.08 2.30
CA LEU A 252 -6.85 20.76 2.00
C LEU A 252 -6.04 19.92 1.02
N THR A 253 -5.67 20.50 -0.13
CA THR A 253 -4.86 19.81 -1.14
C THR A 253 -4.08 20.80 -2.01
N PRO A 254 -2.82 20.52 -2.35
CA PRO A 254 -2.06 21.30 -3.33
C PRO A 254 -2.44 20.96 -4.78
N VAL A 255 -3.41 20.05 -5.01
CA VAL A 255 -3.86 19.71 -6.38
C VAL A 255 -4.47 20.95 -7.03
N PRO A 256 -4.00 21.34 -8.24
CA PRO A 256 -4.54 22.49 -8.95
C PRO A 256 -6.03 22.36 -9.32
N PRO A 257 -6.79 23.48 -9.39
CA PRO A 257 -8.22 23.45 -9.67
C PRO A 257 -8.62 22.72 -10.96
N GLU A 258 -7.81 22.79 -12.01
CA GLU A 258 -8.04 22.09 -13.29
C GLU A 258 -8.12 20.58 -13.13
N ASN A 259 -7.29 20.01 -12.25
CA ASN A 259 -7.32 18.59 -11.93
C ASN A 259 -8.38 18.27 -10.89
N LEU A 260 -8.58 19.17 -9.91
CA LEU A 260 -9.55 18.98 -8.85
C LEU A 260 -11.00 18.87 -9.39
N ARG A 261 -11.31 19.58 -10.48
CA ARG A 261 -12.61 19.47 -11.19
C ARG A 261 -12.88 18.08 -11.77
N LEU A 262 -11.84 17.27 -11.98
CA LEU A 262 -11.96 15.91 -12.50
C LEU A 262 -12.11 14.87 -11.38
N VAL A 263 -11.85 15.26 -10.13
CA VAL A 263 -11.96 14.36 -8.98
C VAL A 263 -13.44 14.11 -8.70
N ASN A 264 -13.82 12.85 -8.73
CA ASN A 264 -15.17 12.41 -8.37
C ASN A 264 -15.13 11.30 -7.30
N CYS A 265 -13.96 10.94 -6.77
CA CYS A 265 -13.86 9.92 -5.73
C CYS A 265 -12.78 10.24 -4.69
N LEU A 266 -13.10 10.01 -3.42
CA LEU A 266 -12.20 10.03 -2.29
C LEU A 266 -11.94 8.60 -1.81
N LEU A 267 -10.69 8.17 -1.89
CA LEU A 267 -10.26 6.87 -1.37
C LEU A 267 -9.51 7.06 -0.04
N LEU A 268 -10.00 6.45 1.03
CA LEU A 268 -9.40 6.49 2.36
C LEU A 268 -8.57 5.23 2.63
N GLY A 269 -7.28 5.40 2.83
CA GLY A 269 -6.32 4.34 3.14
C GLY A 269 -5.95 4.23 4.61
N ASN A 270 -5.03 3.33 4.93
CA ASN A 270 -4.35 3.19 6.22
C ASN A 270 -3.04 4.01 6.24
N ILE A 271 -3.10 5.23 5.73
CA ILE A 271 -2.00 6.19 5.81
C ILE A 271 -2.48 7.29 6.75
N ALA A 272 -1.88 7.37 7.94
CA ALA A 272 -2.20 8.41 8.89
C ALA A 272 -1.54 9.73 8.47
N ILE A 273 -2.19 10.85 8.81
CA ILE A 273 -1.53 12.16 8.76
C ILE A 273 -0.39 12.20 9.81
N PRO A 274 0.75 12.85 9.51
CA PRO A 274 1.84 13.02 10.47
C PRO A 274 1.35 13.68 11.76
N ASN A 275 1.71 13.12 12.93
CA ASN A 275 1.24 13.64 14.23
C ASN A 275 1.56 15.12 14.45
N CYS A 276 2.69 15.61 13.92
CA CYS A 276 3.07 17.02 14.01
C CYS A 276 2.05 17.98 13.38
N ILE A 277 1.23 17.51 12.43
CA ILE A 277 0.10 18.28 11.90
C ILE A 277 -0.92 18.57 12.99
N LEU A 278 -1.10 17.70 13.98
CA LEU A 278 -2.06 17.93 15.06
C LEU A 278 -1.43 18.66 16.25
N VAL A 279 -0.17 18.32 16.61
CA VAL A 279 0.42 18.74 17.89
C VAL A 279 1.49 19.85 17.79
N SER A 280 1.92 20.23 16.59
CA SER A 280 3.07 21.12 16.40
C SER A 280 2.75 22.37 15.57
N GLN A 281 1.48 22.74 15.45
CA GLN A 281 1.07 23.97 14.78
C GLN A 281 0.95 25.13 15.78
N GLU A 282 1.51 26.28 15.43
CA GLU A 282 1.47 27.49 16.26
C GLU A 282 0.09 28.19 16.19
N GLY A 283 -0.33 28.86 17.26
CA GLY A 283 -1.55 29.68 17.26
C GLY A 283 -2.86 28.94 17.53
N ILE A 284 -2.81 27.68 17.97
CA ILE A 284 -3.99 26.93 18.41
C ILE A 284 -4.27 27.23 19.89
N GLU A 285 -5.49 27.66 20.18
CA GLU A 285 -5.99 27.85 21.54
C GLU A 285 -7.10 26.83 21.86
N GLY A 286 -7.10 26.27 23.07
CA GLY A 286 -8.14 25.36 23.56
C GLY A 286 -7.89 23.88 23.28
N GLU A 287 -8.96 23.08 23.31
CA GLU A 287 -8.90 21.64 23.07
C GLU A 287 -8.66 21.32 21.59
N ILE A 288 -7.73 20.40 21.34
CA ILE A 288 -7.37 19.96 19.98
C ILE A 288 -8.03 18.61 19.72
N PRO A 289 -8.94 18.49 18.74
CA PRO A 289 -9.54 17.20 18.39
C PRO A 289 -8.48 16.15 18.11
N TYR A 290 -8.75 14.90 18.50
CA TYR A 290 -7.86 13.75 18.32
C TYR A 290 -6.54 13.78 19.12
N VAL A 291 -6.30 14.84 19.91
CA VAL A 291 -5.16 14.94 20.81
C VAL A 291 -5.67 14.86 22.24
N THR A 292 -5.03 14.02 23.05
CA THR A 292 -5.28 13.97 24.49
C THR A 292 -3.96 14.10 25.24
N SER A 293 -3.92 15.04 26.18
CA SER A 293 -2.80 15.25 27.10
C SER A 293 -3.08 14.67 28.49
N GLU A 294 -4.33 14.31 28.78
CA GLU A 294 -4.80 13.89 30.10
C GLU A 294 -4.78 12.36 30.27
N TYR A 295 -3.60 11.75 30.09
CA TYR A 295 -3.42 10.34 30.46
C TYR A 295 -3.09 10.23 31.95
N ASN A 296 -4.03 9.66 32.72
CA ASN A 296 -3.75 9.31 34.11
C ASN A 296 -2.94 8.01 34.20
N TYR A 297 -1.62 8.14 34.21
CA TYR A 297 -0.68 7.03 34.34
C TYR A 297 -0.67 6.35 35.73
N SER A 298 -1.43 6.87 36.71
CA SER A 298 -1.55 6.26 38.04
C SER A 298 -2.51 5.06 38.06
N ILE A 299 -3.34 4.88 37.03
CA ILE A 299 -4.28 3.76 36.91
C ILE A 299 -3.50 2.51 36.48
N LEU A 300 -3.61 1.42 37.25
CA LEU A 300 -2.97 0.15 36.90
C LEU A 300 -3.44 -0.31 35.49
N GLY A 301 -2.50 -0.52 34.57
CA GLY A 301 -2.80 -0.89 33.18
C GLY A 301 -2.86 0.27 32.18
N SER A 302 -2.77 1.52 32.63
CA SER A 302 -2.71 2.72 31.77
C SER A 302 -1.37 2.93 31.04
N GLY A 303 -0.34 2.16 31.42
CA GLY A 303 0.98 2.24 30.79
C GLY A 303 1.01 1.63 29.39
N LYS A 304 1.90 2.16 28.53
CA LYS A 304 2.15 1.60 27.19
C LYS A 304 2.52 0.11 27.28
N LEU A 305 1.71 -0.74 26.66
CA LEU A 305 1.95 -2.18 26.53
C LEU A 305 3.25 -2.40 25.73
N LYS A 306 4.36 -2.62 26.45
CA LYS A 306 5.65 -2.97 25.84
C LYS A 306 5.58 -4.42 25.37
N LYS A 307 5.39 -4.64 24.07
CA LYS A 307 5.45 -5.97 23.46
C LYS A 307 6.88 -6.52 23.64
N LYS A 308 7.10 -7.42 24.62
CA LYS A 308 8.38 -8.11 24.80
C LYS A 308 8.58 -9.07 23.62
N LYS A 309 9.54 -8.77 22.73
CA LYS A 309 9.87 -9.61 21.55
C LYS A 309 10.59 -10.93 21.89
N HIS A 310 10.74 -11.29 23.17
CA HIS A 310 11.43 -12.51 23.58
C HIS A 310 10.56 -13.35 24.52
N PHE A 311 9.55 -14.02 23.96
CA PHE A 311 9.19 -15.32 24.52
C PHE A 311 9.99 -16.37 23.75
N LYS A 312 11.16 -16.75 24.28
CA LYS A 312 11.72 -18.06 23.97
C LYS A 312 10.67 -19.06 24.45
N LYS A 313 10.03 -19.76 23.52
CA LYS A 313 9.18 -20.91 23.85
C LYS A 313 10.05 -21.84 24.70
N ARG A 314 9.71 -22.05 25.99
CA ARG A 314 10.39 -23.06 26.79
C ARG A 314 9.99 -24.40 26.17
N GLU A 315 10.92 -25.01 25.44
CA GLU A 315 10.84 -26.42 25.11
C GLU A 315 11.02 -27.19 26.42
N TYR A 316 9.90 -27.62 27.01
CA TYR A 316 9.96 -28.66 28.02
C TYR A 316 10.14 -29.97 27.28
N MET A 317 11.39 -30.46 27.25
CA MET A 317 11.62 -31.87 26.93
C MET A 317 11.08 -32.71 28.08
N PHE A 318 9.96 -33.39 27.85
CA PHE A 318 9.59 -34.52 28.69
C PHE A 318 10.54 -35.67 28.35
N GLN A 319 11.41 -36.02 29.28
CA GLN A 319 12.16 -37.26 29.24
C GLN A 319 11.19 -38.37 29.64
N CYS A 320 10.71 -39.15 28.67
CA CYS A 320 10.04 -40.42 28.97
C CYS A 320 11.12 -41.44 29.28
N ASP A 321 11.39 -41.66 30.57
CA ASP A 321 12.14 -42.82 31.02
C ASP A 321 11.25 -44.04 30.85
N TYR A 322 11.55 -44.85 29.83
CA TYR A 322 11.08 -46.23 29.76
C TYR A 322 12.06 -47.10 30.55
N THR A 323 11.67 -47.49 31.75
CA THR A 323 12.14 -48.71 32.41
C THR A 323 10.98 -49.68 32.52
#